data_AF-A0A7J9G8V7-F1
#
_entry.id   AF-A0A7J9G8V7-F1
#
_cell.length_a   1.000
_cell.length_b   1.000
_cell.length_c   1.000
_cell.angle_alpha   90.00
_cell.angle_beta   90.00
_cell.angle_gamma   90.00
#
_symmetry.space_group_name_H-M   'P 1'
#
loop_
_entity.id
_entity.type
_entity.pdbx_description
1 polymer ?
#
loop_
_entity_poly.entity_id
_entity_poly.type
_entity_poly.pdbx_seq_one_letter_code
_entity_poly.pdbx_strand_id
1 'polypeptide(L)'
;MGGKNTIVLHNTCEDSLLAAPIILDLVLLAELSTRIQFKAAGEGKFHSFHPVATILSYLTKAPLVPPGTPVVNALSKQRAMLENILRASIGLAPENNMILEYKTIFPFSVVFIKAVVTVVTDCNGCMVVYAL
;
A
#
# COMPACT_ATOMS: atom_id res chain seq x y z
N MET A 1 -16.97 30.05 17.10
CA MET A 1 -16.10 30.54 16.00
C MET A 1 -16.53 29.89 14.68
N GLY A 2 -17.50 30.51 13.99
CA GLY A 2 -18.12 29.98 12.75
C GLY A 2 -17.51 30.52 11.46
N GLY A 3 -16.17 30.51 11.36
CA GLY A 3 -15.47 30.91 10.15
C GLY A 3 -15.72 29.93 9.00
N LYS A 4 -16.04 30.45 7.81
CA LYS A 4 -16.19 29.64 6.59
C LYS A 4 -14.90 29.71 5.78
N ASN A 5 -14.38 28.56 5.37
CA ASN A 5 -13.30 28.48 4.40
C ASN A 5 -13.88 27.97 3.07
N THR A 6 -13.77 28.76 2.01
CA THR A 6 -14.29 28.42 0.67
C THR A 6 -13.12 28.38 -0.30
N ILE A 7 -12.90 27.22 -0.92
CA ILE A 7 -11.86 27.00 -1.92
C ILE A 7 -12.56 26.77 -3.26
N VAL A 8 -12.28 27.63 -4.25
CA VAL A 8 -12.78 27.48 -5.62
C VAL A 8 -11.64 26.97 -6.49
N LEU A 9 -11.82 25.79 -7.07
CA LEU A 9 -10.89 25.21 -8.05
C LEU A 9 -11.59 25.04 -9.39
N HIS A 10 -10.90 25.45 -10.45
CA HIS A 10 -11.27 25.13 -11.82
C HIS A 10 -10.14 24.31 -12.44
N ASN A 11 -10.47 23.12 -12.95
CA ASN A 11 -9.50 22.25 -13.61
C ASN A 11 -9.93 22.01 -15.05
N THR A 12 -9.09 22.37 -16.01
CA THR A 12 -9.25 22.02 -17.42
C THR A 12 -8.54 20.70 -17.67
N CYS A 13 -9.29 19.64 -17.94
CA CYS A 13 -8.75 18.32 -18.18
C CYS A 13 -9.06 17.85 -19.60
N GLU A 14 -8.03 17.39 -20.30
CA GLU A 14 -8.21 16.55 -21.48
C GLU A 14 -8.31 15.09 -21.01
N ASP A 15 -9.54 14.59 -20.88
CA ASP A 15 -9.81 13.31 -20.22
C ASP A 15 -9.02 12.15 -20.84
N SER A 16 -8.88 12.12 -22.17
CA SER A 16 -8.15 11.07 -22.88
C SER A 16 -6.65 11.08 -22.56
N LEU A 17 -6.04 12.26 -22.45
CA LEU A 17 -4.61 12.38 -22.12
C LEU A 17 -4.34 11.98 -20.66
N LEU A 18 -5.29 12.23 -19.76
CA LEU A 18 -5.20 11.78 -18.37
C LEU A 18 -5.50 10.28 -18.22
N ALA A 19 -6.39 9.72 -19.04
CA ALA A 19 -6.78 8.31 -18.96
C ALA A 19 -5.71 7.35 -19.49
N ALA A 20 -4.99 7.73 -20.56
CA ALA A 20 -3.96 6.88 -21.17
C ALA A 20 -2.89 6.36 -20.18
N PRO A 21 -2.23 7.21 -19.35
CA PRO A 21 -1.25 6.72 -18.38
C PRO A 21 -1.88 5.88 -17.26
N ILE A 22 -3.11 6.22 -16.83
CA ILE A 22 -3.82 5.45 -15.79
C ILE A 22 -4.10 4.02 -16.27
N ILE A 23 -4.49 3.85 -17.54
CA ILE A 23 -4.72 2.53 -18.13
C ILE A 23 -3.42 1.72 -18.20
N LEU A 24 -2.30 2.35 -18.58
CA LEU A 24 -1.00 1.70 -18.61
C LEU A 24 -0.59 1.21 -17.21
N ASP A 25 -0.74 2.07 -16.19
CA ASP A 25 -0.40 1.73 -14.81
C ASP A 25 -1.31 0.60 -14.28
N LEU A 26 -2.59 0.59 -14.63
CA LEU A 26 -3.52 -0.48 -14.26
C LEU A 26 -3.08 -1.84 -14.82
N VAL A 27 -2.68 -1.90 -16.08
CA VAL A 27 -2.23 -3.16 -16.71
C VAL A 27 -0.90 -3.62 -16.12
N LEU A 28 0.04 -2.71 -15.89
CA LEU A 28 1.34 -3.03 -15.29
C LEU A 28 1.19 -3.55 -13.85
N LEU A 29 0.37 -2.90 -13.02
CA LEU A 29 0.12 -3.34 -11.65
C LEU A 29 -0.68 -4.65 -11.61
N ALA A 30 -1.61 -4.85 -12.54
CA ALA A 30 -2.33 -6.11 -12.66
C ALA A 30 -1.37 -7.27 -12.97
N GLU A 31 -0.47 -7.09 -13.94
CA GLU A 31 0.54 -8.09 -14.30
C GLU A 31 1.47 -8.42 -13.13
N LEU A 32 1.99 -7.38 -12.46
CA LEU A 32 2.85 -7.53 -11.29
C LEU A 32 2.13 -8.27 -10.15
N SER A 33 0.85 -7.99 -9.92
CA SER A 33 0.06 -8.68 -8.90
C SER A 33 -0.09 -10.18 -9.16
N THR A 34 -0.11 -10.62 -10.43
CA THR A 34 -0.17 -12.05 -10.76
C THR A 34 1.15 -12.78 -10.53
N ARG A 35 2.28 -12.07 -10.54
CA ARG A 35 3.62 -12.65 -10.30
C ARG A 35 3.95 -12.82 -8.83
N ILE A 36 3.38 -11.97 -7.97
CA ILE A 36 3.67 -12.02 -6.54
C ILE A 36 2.87 -13.14 -5.88
N GLN A 37 3.56 -13.96 -5.08
CA GLN A 37 2.97 -15.03 -4.29
C GLN A 37 3.35 -14.87 -2.82
N PHE A 38 2.42 -15.18 -1.94
CA PHE A 38 2.62 -15.10 -0.49
C PHE A 38 2.59 -16.46 0.16
N LYS A 39 3.21 -16.55 1.32
CA LYS A 39 3.17 -17.74 2.14
C LYS A 39 3.06 -17.31 3.61
N ALA A 40 2.11 -17.89 4.33
CA ALA A 40 2.02 -17.68 5.77
C ALA A 40 3.13 -18.46 6.50
N ALA A 41 3.54 -17.95 7.65
CA ALA A 41 4.54 -18.60 8.49
C ALA A 41 4.03 -19.99 8.92
N GLY A 42 4.76 -21.04 8.55
CA GLY A 42 4.40 -22.43 8.83
C GLY A 42 3.59 -23.14 7.74
N GLU A 43 3.15 -22.44 6.69
CA GLU A 43 2.40 -23.06 5.59
C GLU A 43 3.34 -23.49 4.44
N GLY A 44 3.13 -24.69 3.88
CA GLY A 44 3.98 -25.22 2.82
C GLY A 44 3.71 -24.65 1.42
N LYS A 45 2.53 -24.04 1.21
CA LYS A 45 2.03 -23.64 -0.10
C LYS A 45 2.09 -22.12 -0.27
N PHE A 46 2.42 -21.71 -1.49
CA PHE A 46 2.30 -20.32 -1.91
C PHE A 46 0.88 -20.06 -2.39
N HIS A 47 0.31 -18.94 -1.96
CA HIS A 47 -1.01 -18.47 -2.35
C HIS A 47 -0.87 -17.18 -3.16
N SER A 48 -1.72 -17.02 -4.17
CA SER A 48 -1.84 -15.78 -4.93
C SER A 48 -2.62 -14.72 -4.14
N PHE A 49 -2.62 -13.48 -4.62
CA PHE A 49 -3.55 -12.46 -4.14
C PHE A 49 -5.01 -12.90 -4.29
N HIS A 50 -5.87 -12.27 -3.48
CA HIS A 50 -7.31 -12.36 -3.69
C HIS A 50 -7.66 -11.83 -5.10
N PRO A 51 -8.60 -12.45 -5.83
CA PRO A 51 -8.98 -12.04 -7.20
C PRO A 51 -9.37 -10.57 -7.31
N VAL A 52 -9.91 -10.01 -6.22
CA VAL A 52 -10.13 -8.57 -6.06
C VAL A 52 -8.80 -7.93 -5.63
N ALA A 53 -8.01 -7.49 -6.60
CA ALA A 53 -6.72 -6.85 -6.39
C ALA A 53 -6.90 -5.45 -5.79
N THR A 54 -6.93 -5.37 -4.45
CA THR A 54 -7.05 -4.10 -3.69
C THR A 54 -5.92 -3.11 -3.97
N ILE A 55 -4.81 -3.57 -4.56
CA ILE A 55 -3.69 -2.74 -5.03
C ILE A 55 -4.15 -1.74 -6.10
N LEU A 56 -5.06 -2.16 -6.99
CA LEU A 56 -5.55 -1.33 -8.10
C LEU A 56 -6.43 -0.17 -7.63
N SER A 57 -6.83 -0.16 -6.35
CA SER A 57 -7.70 0.86 -5.76
C SER A 57 -7.17 2.29 -5.90
N TYR A 58 -5.85 2.47 -6.04
CA TYR A 58 -5.21 3.77 -6.24
C TYR A 58 -5.65 4.47 -7.54
N LEU A 59 -5.95 3.70 -8.58
CA LEU A 59 -6.25 4.20 -9.92
C LEU A 59 -7.75 4.15 -10.25
N THR A 60 -8.56 3.51 -9.41
CA THR A 60 -10.01 3.38 -9.60
C THR A 60 -10.80 4.33 -8.72
N LYS A 61 -11.81 4.99 -9.30
CA LYS A 61 -12.70 5.88 -8.54
C LYS A 61 -13.59 5.13 -7.52
N ALA A 62 -13.96 3.90 -7.82
CA ALA A 62 -14.77 3.04 -6.97
C ALA A 62 -14.06 1.68 -6.81
N PRO A 63 -13.18 1.54 -5.81
CA PRO A 63 -12.44 0.30 -5.63
C PRO A 63 -13.37 -0.83 -5.21
N LEU A 64 -13.27 -1.96 -5.91
CA LEU A 64 -13.89 -3.20 -5.48
C LEU A 64 -13.04 -3.79 -4.35
N VAL A 65 -13.69 -4.17 -3.25
CA VAL A 65 -13.01 -4.77 -2.10
C VAL A 65 -13.67 -6.11 -1.74
N PRO A 66 -12.92 -7.07 -1.17
CA PRO A 66 -13.49 -8.32 -0.69
C PRO A 66 -14.61 -8.09 0.34
N PRO A 67 -15.60 -8.99 0.42
CA PRO A 67 -16.69 -8.87 1.39
C PRO A 67 -16.12 -8.82 2.81
N GLY A 68 -16.58 -7.86 3.61
CA GLY A 68 -16.14 -7.67 5.00
C GLY A 68 -14.94 -6.72 5.20
N THR A 69 -14.31 -6.24 4.13
CA THR A 69 -13.21 -5.26 4.24
C THR A 69 -13.70 -3.82 4.05
N PRO A 70 -13.17 -2.83 4.80
CA PRO A 70 -13.58 -1.44 4.64
C PRO A 70 -12.98 -0.81 3.38
N VAL A 71 -13.78 0.02 2.70
CA VAL A 71 -13.32 0.79 1.54
C VAL A 71 -12.49 2.00 2.00
N VAL A 72 -11.26 2.13 1.51
CA VAL A 72 -10.37 3.26 1.79
C VAL A 72 -10.27 4.15 0.53
N ASN A 73 -10.83 5.36 0.59
CA ASN A 73 -10.85 6.33 -0.53
C ASN A 73 -9.86 7.50 -0.38
N ALA A 74 -8.86 7.36 0.49
CA ALA A 74 -7.83 8.36 0.67
C ALA A 74 -6.63 8.05 -0.24
N LEU A 75 -6.44 8.84 -1.31
CA LEU A 75 -5.41 8.64 -2.32
C LEU A 75 -4.00 8.50 -1.73
N SER A 76 -3.65 9.34 -0.75
CA SER A 76 -2.34 9.26 -0.07
C SER A 76 -2.14 7.95 0.71
N LYS A 77 -3.21 7.39 1.30
CA LYS A 77 -3.13 6.10 2.02
C LYS A 77 -2.99 4.93 1.05
N GLN A 78 -3.72 4.99 -0.07
CA GLN A 78 -3.61 3.99 -1.14
C GLN A 78 -2.21 3.98 -1.76
N ARG A 79 -1.62 5.16 -1.98
CA ARG A 79 -0.23 5.30 -2.43
C ARG A 79 0.76 4.69 -1.43
N ALA A 80 0.64 5.02 -0.15
CA ALA A 80 1.51 4.47 0.89
C ALA A 80 1.41 2.94 1.00
N MET A 81 0.21 2.38 0.79
CA MET A 81 0.01 0.93 0.71
C MET A 81 0.78 0.31 -0.46
N LEU A 82 0.69 0.90 -1.66
CA LEU A 82 1.43 0.42 -2.83
C LEU A 82 2.95 0.48 -2.61
N GLU A 83 3.46 1.60 -2.10
CA GLU A 83 4.89 1.77 -1.79
C GLU A 83 5.36 0.74 -0.76
N ASN A 84 4.57 0.47 0.29
CA ASN A 84 4.91 -0.52 1.31
C ASN A 84 4.90 -1.96 0.78
N ILE A 85 4.01 -2.30 -0.16
CA ILE A 85 4.02 -3.61 -0.82
C ILE A 85 5.29 -3.77 -1.65
N LEU A 86 5.65 -2.77 -2.46
CA LEU A 86 6.86 -2.82 -3.29
C LEU A 86 8.13 -2.86 -2.44
N ARG A 87 8.17 -2.14 -1.31
CA ARG A 87 9.27 -2.20 -0.33
C ARG A 87 9.38 -3.57 0.32
N ALA A 88 8.26 -4.19 0.68
CA ALA A 88 8.25 -5.56 1.20
C ALA A 88 8.78 -6.56 0.15
N SER A 89 8.50 -6.34 -1.14
CA SER A 89 9.02 -7.15 -2.25
C SER A 89 10.54 -7.09 -2.42
N ILE A 90 11.22 -6.10 -1.84
CA ILE A 90 12.68 -5.95 -1.83
C ILE A 90 13.28 -6.14 -0.43
N GLY A 91 12.51 -6.65 0.53
CA GLY A 91 12.96 -6.91 1.90
C GLY A 91 13.17 -5.65 2.76
N LEU A 92 12.67 -4.49 2.33
CA LEU A 92 12.73 -3.26 3.12
C LEU A 92 11.54 -3.15 4.08
N ALA A 93 11.79 -2.55 5.24
CA ALA A 93 10.75 -2.22 6.20
C ALA A 93 9.75 -1.21 5.60
N PRO A 94 8.46 -1.27 6.00
CA PRO A 94 7.44 -0.31 5.57
C PRO A 94 7.82 1.10 6.02
N GLU A 95 7.53 2.10 5.19
CA GLU A 95 7.79 3.48 5.52
C GLU A 95 6.80 3.95 6.59
N ASN A 96 7.36 4.43 7.71
CA ASN A 96 6.61 5.01 8.79
C ASN A 96 7.14 6.44 9.03
N ASN A 97 6.24 7.42 9.07
CA ASN A 97 6.60 8.83 9.27
C ASN A 97 6.93 9.15 10.74
N MET A 98 7.50 8.20 11.49
CA MET A 98 7.73 8.36 12.93
C MET A 98 8.97 9.20 13.24
N ILE A 99 10.00 9.17 12.38
CA ILE A 99 11.21 10.03 12.43
C ILE A 99 11.77 10.06 13.87
N LEU A 100 11.92 8.87 14.47
CA LEU A 100 12.23 8.72 15.89
C LEU A 100 13.66 9.13 16.20
N GLU A 101 14.56 9.01 15.22
CA GLU A 101 15.97 9.40 15.31
C GLU A 101 16.18 10.88 15.66
N TYR A 102 15.21 11.76 15.34
CA TYR A 102 15.25 13.18 15.73
C TYR A 102 14.41 13.50 16.98
N LYS A 103 13.65 12.53 17.49
CA LYS A 103 12.76 12.70 18.66
C LYS A 103 13.28 12.00 19.92
N THR A 104 14.28 11.12 19.80
CA THR A 104 14.90 10.43 20.93
C THR A 104 16.30 10.97 21.23
N ILE A 105 16.65 11.05 22.51
CA ILE A 105 17.94 11.60 23.01
C ILE A 105 19.13 10.63 22.75
N PHE A 106 18.88 9.36 22.45
CA PHE A 106 19.94 8.37 22.28
C PHE A 106 20.52 8.37 20.86
N PRO A 107 21.86 8.31 20.70
CA PRO A 107 22.49 8.07 19.41
C PRO A 107 22.15 6.64 18.97
N PHE A 108 21.33 6.52 17.93
CA PHE A 108 20.83 5.27 17.40
C PHE A 108 21.94 4.53 16.64
N SER A 109 22.85 3.88 17.35
CA SER A 109 23.67 2.82 16.78
C SER A 109 22.81 1.57 16.65
N VAL A 110 22.15 1.45 15.50
CA VAL A 110 21.58 0.20 14.96
C VAL A 110 20.56 -0.49 15.87
N VAL A 111 19.31 0.00 15.90
CA VAL A 111 18.19 -0.92 16.18
C VAL A 111 17.82 -1.58 14.85
N PHE A 112 18.57 -2.63 14.52
CA PHE A 112 18.02 -3.70 13.69
C PHE A 112 16.87 -4.30 14.51
N ILE A 113 15.66 -3.76 14.34
CA ILE A 113 14.47 -4.57 14.59
C ILE A 113 14.65 -5.76 13.66
N LYS A 114 14.89 -6.92 14.25
CA LYS A 114 15.17 -8.17 13.56
C LYS A 114 13.94 -8.57 12.75
N ALA A 115 13.82 -8.00 11.55
CA ALA A 115 12.88 -8.40 10.53
C ALA A 115 13.72 -9.02 9.40
N VAL A 116 14.31 -10.18 9.67
CA VAL A 116 14.26 -11.22 8.64
C VAL A 116 12.77 -11.44 8.51
N VAL A 117 12.20 -10.79 7.50
CA VAL A 117 10.86 -10.92 6.98
C VAL A 117 9.92 -11.58 7.99
N THR A 118 9.09 -10.81 8.68
CA THR A 118 7.95 -11.34 9.44
C THR A 118 6.99 -10.18 9.52
N VAL A 119 5.95 -10.18 8.71
CA VAL A 119 4.86 -9.24 8.96
C VAL A 119 4.11 -9.79 10.15
N VAL A 120 4.16 -9.05 11.24
CA VAL A 120 3.25 -9.19 12.36
C VAL A 120 2.76 -7.78 12.64
N THR A 121 1.48 -7.53 12.37
CA THR A 121 0.57 -7.14 13.46
C THR A 121 -0.82 -7.67 13.15
N ASP A 122 -1.26 -8.53 14.07
CA ASP A 122 -2.63 -8.98 14.20
C ASP A 122 -3.46 -7.91 14.91
N CYS A 123 -4.72 -7.80 14.50
CA CYS A 123 -5.87 -7.44 15.34
C CYS A 123 -7.20 -7.66 14.60
N ASN A 124 -7.22 -7.91 13.28
CA ASN A 124 -8.42 -8.36 12.53
C ASN A 124 -8.10 -9.03 11.16
N GLY A 125 -7.09 -9.92 11.09
CA GLY A 125 -6.97 -10.85 9.96
C GLY A 125 -6.07 -10.41 8.79
N CYS A 126 -4.84 -10.93 8.82
CA CYS A 126 -3.93 -11.27 7.71
C CYS A 126 -3.65 -10.24 6.59
N MET A 127 -2.40 -9.78 6.52
CA MET A 127 -1.55 -10.06 5.35
C MET A 127 -0.08 -9.92 5.70
N VAL A 128 0.72 -10.93 5.35
CA VAL A 128 2.15 -11.00 5.63
C VAL A 128 2.95 -11.28 4.36
N VAL A 129 3.65 -10.25 3.85
CA VAL A 129 4.44 -10.32 2.63
C VAL A 129 5.89 -10.71 2.95
N TYR A 130 6.32 -11.85 2.40
CA TYR A 130 7.71 -12.25 2.34
C TYR A 130 8.23 -12.18 0.90
N ALA A 131 9.27 -11.38 0.65
CA ALA A 131 10.20 -11.60 -0.46
C ALA A 131 11.58 -11.94 0.12
N LEU A 132 12.21 -12.95 -0.50
CA LEU A 132 13.47 -13.62 -0.11
C LEU A 132 14.58 -12.67 0.34
#